data_AF-A0A849T9V8-F1
#
_entry.id   AF-A0A849T9V8-F1
#
_cell.length_a   1.000
_cell.length_b   1.000
_cell.length_c   1.000
_cell.angle_alpha   90.00
_cell.angle_beta   90.00
_cell.angle_gamma   90.00
#
_symmetry.space_group_name_H-M   'P 1'
#
loop_
_entity.id
_entity.type
_entity.pdbx_description
1 polymer ?
#
loop_
_entity_poly.entity_id
_entity_poly.type
_entity_poly.pdbx_seq_one_letter_code
_entity_poly.pdbx_strand_id
1 'polypeptide(L)'
;MNHIILGFFITFLSSFQAFANENSFIIQGYKLVPDMDYQLELVLQNPIPDQKLLLDCQSFVNGLVKLEYIDSIWENVGFFMLAGNDCDEAARFGLKAQEESLPYCLKLNFEKFNLELSYDLTKCESPE
;
A
#
# COMPACT_ATOMS: atom_id res chain seq x y z
N MET A 1 27.45 -43.16 -36.71
CA MET A 1 27.89 -42.67 -35.39
C MET A 1 26.64 -42.19 -34.66
N ASN A 2 26.34 -42.86 -33.54
CA ASN A 2 25.08 -42.78 -32.79
C ASN A 2 24.96 -41.50 -31.96
N HIS A 3 23.72 -41.02 -31.85
CA HIS A 3 23.24 -40.11 -30.82
C HIS A 3 23.26 -40.79 -29.45
N ILE A 4 23.78 -40.09 -28.42
CA ILE A 4 23.18 -40.12 -27.07
C ILE A 4 23.25 -38.69 -26.52
N ILE A 5 22.07 -38.08 -26.45
CA ILE A 5 21.73 -36.93 -25.63
C ILE A 5 21.57 -37.46 -24.20
N LEU A 6 22.34 -36.94 -23.25
CA LEU A 6 22.11 -37.07 -21.81
C LEU A 6 23.03 -36.03 -21.16
N GLY A 7 22.56 -34.87 -20.72
CA GLY A 7 21.59 -34.75 -19.65
C GLY A 7 22.31 -34.09 -18.48
N PHE A 8 22.33 -32.76 -18.47
CA PHE A 8 22.58 -32.00 -17.24
C PHE A 8 21.54 -30.89 -17.16
N PHE A 9 20.29 -31.33 -16.97
CA PHE A 9 19.15 -30.53 -16.60
C PHE A 9 19.01 -30.69 -15.08
N ILE A 10 19.85 -30.02 -14.29
CA ILE A 10 19.75 -30.05 -12.83
C ILE A 10 19.90 -28.62 -12.30
N THR A 11 18.71 -28.08 -11.98
CA THR A 11 18.39 -27.17 -10.88
C THR A 11 19.12 -25.85 -10.79
N PHE A 12 18.50 -24.82 -11.37
CA PHE A 12 18.49 -23.48 -10.77
C PHE A 12 17.03 -23.12 -10.47
N LEU A 13 16.45 -23.85 -9.51
CA LEU A 13 15.05 -23.72 -9.08
C LEU A 13 15.06 -23.56 -7.55
N SER A 14 15.84 -22.60 -7.07
CA SER A 14 16.07 -22.45 -5.62
C SER A 14 16.52 -21.04 -5.27
N SER A 15 15.69 -20.02 -5.55
CA SER A 15 15.63 -18.76 -4.78
C SER A 15 14.73 -17.72 -5.46
N PHE A 16 13.46 -18.05 -5.72
CA PHE A 16 12.45 -17.02 -5.62
C PHE A 16 12.20 -16.82 -4.13
N GLN A 17 12.96 -15.92 -3.50
CA GLN A 17 12.46 -15.28 -2.29
C GLN A 17 11.24 -14.49 -2.77
N ALA A 18 10.05 -15.04 -2.52
CA ALA A 18 8.80 -14.34 -2.77
C ALA A 18 8.85 -13.07 -1.93
N PHE A 19 9.08 -11.93 -2.58
CA PHE A 19 8.81 -10.64 -1.96
C PHE A 19 7.34 -10.65 -1.57
N ALA A 20 7.03 -10.23 -0.34
CA ALA A 20 5.64 -10.08 0.08
C ALA A 20 4.97 -9.07 -0.87
N ASN A 21 4.13 -9.57 -1.78
CA ASN A 21 3.47 -8.82 -2.86
C ASN A 21 2.32 -7.92 -2.38
N GLU A 22 2.11 -7.87 -1.06
CA GLU A 22 1.00 -7.18 -0.45
C GLU A 22 1.48 -6.42 0.79
N ASN A 23 1.07 -5.16 0.91
CA ASN A 23 1.27 -4.37 2.12
C ASN A 23 -0.08 -4.09 2.76
N SER A 24 -0.18 -4.32 4.06
CA SER A 24 -1.41 -4.10 4.81
C SER A 24 -1.16 -3.12 5.96
N PHE A 25 -2.09 -2.20 6.16
CA PHE A 25 -2.00 -1.13 7.14
C PHE A 25 -3.31 -1.00 7.90
N ILE A 26 -3.25 -1.00 9.23
CA ILE A 26 -4.42 -0.65 10.03
C ILE A 26 -4.45 0.87 10.19
N ILE A 27 -5.50 1.49 9.68
CA ILE A 27 -5.72 2.94 9.70
C ILE A 27 -6.71 3.29 10.81
N GLN A 28 -6.41 4.31 11.61
CA GLN A 28 -7.27 4.81 12.70
C GLN A 28 -8.00 6.10 12.35
N GLY A 29 -7.62 6.75 11.25
CA GLY A 29 -8.25 7.98 10.80
C GLY A 29 -7.36 8.73 9.83
N TYR A 30 -7.70 10.00 9.63
CA TYR A 30 -7.07 10.87 8.65
C TYR A 30 -6.71 12.22 9.26
N LYS A 31 -5.67 12.85 8.69
CA LYS A 31 -5.40 14.28 8.90
C LYS A 31 -5.42 14.98 7.56
N LEU A 32 -6.06 16.15 7.54
CA LEU A 32 -5.92 17.07 6.42
C LEU A 32 -4.48 17.54 6.36
N VAL A 33 -3.87 17.45 5.18
CA VAL A 33 -2.56 18.02 4.95
C VAL A 33 -2.73 19.53 4.72
N PRO A 34 -2.09 20.39 5.54
CA PRO A 34 -2.19 21.83 5.34
C PRO A 34 -1.77 22.23 3.94
N ASP A 35 -2.47 23.20 3.37
CA ASP A 35 -2.15 23.83 2.07
C ASP A 35 -2.19 22.89 0.85
N MET A 36 -2.72 21.66 0.99
CA MET A 36 -2.91 20.71 -0.10
C MET A 36 -4.38 20.30 -0.20
N ASP A 37 -5.02 20.66 -1.31
CA ASP A 37 -6.41 20.34 -1.59
C ASP A 37 -6.58 18.82 -1.75
N TYR A 38 -7.45 18.22 -0.92
CA TYR A 38 -7.86 16.80 -0.98
C TYR A 38 -6.74 15.76 -0.87
N GLN A 39 -5.62 16.15 -0.24
CA GLN A 39 -4.60 15.22 0.20
C GLN A 39 -4.83 14.86 1.67
N LEU A 40 -4.97 13.57 1.95
CA LEU A 40 -5.24 13.08 3.29
C LEU A 40 -4.07 12.24 3.79
N GLU A 41 -3.49 12.61 4.94
CA GLU A 41 -2.53 11.76 5.64
C GLU A 41 -3.29 10.62 6.34
N LEU A 42 -2.93 9.36 6.04
CA LEU A 42 -3.47 8.19 6.71
C LEU A 42 -2.77 8.01 8.06
N VAL A 43 -3.54 7.98 9.15
CA VAL A 43 -3.01 7.76 10.50
C VAL A 43 -3.00 6.27 10.81
N LEU A 44 -1.81 5.69 10.89
CA LEU A 44 -1.63 4.27 11.22
C LEU A 44 -1.88 3.98 12.70
N GLN A 45 -2.47 2.83 13.02
CA GLN A 45 -2.59 2.33 14.40
C GLN A 45 -1.23 2.14 15.07
N ASN A 46 -0.29 1.58 14.32
CA ASN A 46 1.08 1.39 14.74
C ASN A 46 1.96 2.30 13.87
N PRO A 47 2.13 3.58 14.27
CA PRO A 47 2.89 4.54 13.46
C PRO A 47 4.34 4.10 13.35
N ILE A 48 4.87 4.15 12.13
CA ILE A 48 6.29 3.93 11.85
C ILE A 48 6.95 5.30 11.95
N PRO A 49 7.97 5.48 12.82
CA PRO A 49 8.72 6.73 12.88
C PRO A 49 9.22 7.14 11.50
N ASP A 50 9.19 8.45 11.22
CA ASP A 50 9.71 9.02 9.98
C ASP A 50 9.05 8.50 8.69
N GLN A 51 7.85 7.91 8.79
CA GLN A 51 7.05 7.46 7.64
C GLN A 51 5.65 8.05 7.66
N LYS A 52 5.15 8.38 6.46
CA LYS A 52 3.77 8.80 6.23
C LYS A 52 3.18 8.13 5.01
N LEU A 53 1.88 7.91 5.06
CA LEU A 53 1.08 7.54 3.90
C LEU A 53 0.13 8.69 3.58
N LEU A 54 0.10 9.10 2.32
CA LEU A 54 -0.79 10.14 1.83
C LEU A 54 -1.69 9.56 0.76
N LEU A 55 -2.99 9.75 0.90
CA LEU A 55 -3.95 9.52 -0.16
C LEU A 55 -4.11 10.83 -0.94
N ASP A 56 -3.71 10.82 -2.21
CA ASP A 56 -3.81 11.95 -3.14
C ASP A 56 -4.83 11.59 -4.24
N CYS A 57 -6.00 12.24 -4.19
CA CYS A 57 -7.11 11.99 -5.13
C CYS A 57 -7.41 13.16 -6.07
N GLN A 58 -6.55 14.18 -6.14
CA GLN A 58 -6.77 15.35 -7.00
C GLN A 58 -5.59 15.74 -7.88
N SER A 59 -4.44 15.08 -7.72
CA SER A 59 -3.33 15.21 -8.64
C SER A 59 -3.63 14.69 -10.04
N PHE A 60 -2.76 15.05 -10.99
CA PHE A 60 -2.74 14.43 -12.33
C PHE A 60 -2.63 12.89 -12.26
N VAL A 61 -2.05 12.38 -11.17
CA VAL A 61 -1.96 10.95 -10.88
C VAL A 61 -2.52 10.71 -9.48
N ASN A 62 -3.68 10.05 -9.41
CA ASN A 62 -4.27 9.64 -8.13
C ASN A 62 -3.52 8.44 -7.55
N GLY A 63 -3.37 8.41 -6.24
CA GLY A 63 -2.68 7.29 -5.62
C GLY A 63 -2.44 7.41 -4.13
N LEU A 64 -1.81 6.36 -3.61
CA LEU A 64 -1.24 6.34 -2.28
C LEU A 64 0.27 6.61 -2.37
N VAL A 65 0.72 7.68 -1.72
CA VAL A 65 2.12 8.09 -1.65
C VAL A 65 2.70 7.64 -0.32
N LYS A 66 3.84 6.95 -0.36
CA LYS A 66 4.66 6.66 0.82
C LYS A 66 5.77 7.71 0.89
N LEU A 67 5.80 8.45 2.00
CA LEU A 67 6.86 9.40 2.31
C LEU A 67 7.75 8.90 3.43
N GLU A 68 9.04 9.21 3.33
CA GLU A 68 10.04 9.03 4.41
C GLU A 68 10.71 10.36 4.74
N TYR A 69 11.02 10.58 6.02
CA TYR A 69 11.75 11.79 6.47
C TYR A 69 13.26 11.53 6.41
N ILE A 70 13.90 12.09 5.39
CA ILE A 70 15.32 11.88 5.06
C ILE A 70 15.98 13.25 4.93
N ASP A 71 17.15 13.45 5.54
CA ASP A 71 17.93 14.69 5.43
C ASP A 71 17.12 15.99 5.67
N SER A 72 16.23 15.93 6.66
CA SER A 72 15.33 17.02 7.07
C SER A 72 14.19 17.37 6.08
N ILE A 73 13.96 16.54 5.06
CA ILE A 73 12.87 16.69 4.09
C ILE A 73 12.01 15.43 4.02
N TRP A 74 10.75 15.58 3.64
CA TRP A 74 9.88 14.44 3.31
C TRP A 74 10.08 14.06 1.85
N GLU A 75 10.58 12.86 1.59
CA GLU A 75 10.82 12.34 0.25
C GLU A 75 9.78 11.29 -0.15
N ASN A 76 9.39 11.29 -1.43
CA ASN A 76 8.57 10.21 -2.00
C ASN A 76 9.44 8.98 -2.27
N VAL A 77 9.22 7.94 -1.48
CA VAL A 77 9.93 6.65 -1.59
C VAL A 77 9.06 5.54 -2.19
N GLY A 78 7.79 5.83 -2.50
CA GLY A 78 6.87 4.87 -3.06
C GLY A 78 5.57 5.51 -3.50
N PHE A 79 5.04 5.02 -4.62
CA PHE A 79 3.77 5.48 -5.17
C PHE A 79 2.95 4.30 -5.66
N PHE A 80 1.71 4.20 -5.19
CA PHE A 80 0.74 3.22 -5.66
C PHE A 80 -0.38 3.95 -6.41
N MET A 81 -0.38 3.82 -7.73
CA MET A 81 -1.38 4.45 -8.58
C MET A 81 -2.76 3.86 -8.31
N LEU A 82 -3.76 4.72 -8.15
CA LEU A 82 -5.15 4.34 -7.99
C LEU A 82 -5.96 4.88 -9.16
N ALA A 83 -6.97 4.12 -9.60
CA ALA A 83 -8.00 4.69 -10.45
C ALA A 83 -8.75 5.78 -9.67
N GLY A 84 -9.28 6.80 -10.35
CA GLY A 84 -9.93 7.92 -9.67
C GLY A 84 -11.11 7.50 -8.79
N ASN A 85 -11.91 6.54 -9.24
CA ASN A 85 -13.02 5.96 -8.47
C ASN A 85 -12.54 5.23 -7.20
N ASP A 86 -11.42 4.52 -7.27
CA ASP A 86 -10.86 3.79 -6.13
C ASP A 86 -10.30 4.76 -5.09
N CYS A 87 -9.71 5.87 -5.54
CA CYS A 87 -9.24 6.93 -4.65
C CYS A 87 -10.41 7.64 -3.93
N ASP A 88 -11.45 8.01 -4.68
CA ASP A 88 -12.67 8.61 -4.12
C ASP A 88 -13.39 7.67 -3.14
N GLU A 89 -13.39 6.37 -3.43
CA GLU A 89 -13.91 5.36 -2.51
C GLU A 89 -13.06 5.28 -1.23
N ALA A 90 -11.74 5.25 -1.35
CA ALA A 90 -10.83 5.24 -0.20
C ALA A 90 -10.98 6.47 0.68
N ALA A 91 -11.11 7.67 0.08
CA ALA A 91 -11.33 8.90 0.82
C ALA A 91 -12.67 8.87 1.56
N ARG A 92 -13.77 8.46 0.89
CA ARG A 92 -15.11 8.40 1.51
C ARG A 92 -15.22 7.34 2.60
N PHE A 93 -14.72 6.13 2.33
CA PHE A 93 -14.66 5.05 3.32
C PHE A 93 -13.94 5.53 4.57
N GLY A 94 -12.81 6.19 4.35
CA GLY A 94 -11.97 6.71 5.39
C GLY A 94 -12.58 7.77 6.29
N LEU A 95 -13.17 8.80 5.68
CA LEU A 95 -13.86 9.86 6.39
C LEU A 95 -15.02 9.28 7.22
N LYS A 96 -15.78 8.34 6.66
CA LYS A 96 -16.84 7.64 7.37
C LYS A 96 -16.30 6.83 8.57
N ALA A 97 -15.22 6.07 8.37
CA ALA A 97 -14.59 5.30 9.44
C ALA A 97 -14.12 6.21 10.60
N GLN A 98 -13.58 7.39 10.26
CA GLN A 98 -13.21 8.39 11.26
C GLN A 98 -14.42 8.98 12.00
N GLU A 99 -15.51 9.31 11.30
CA GLU A 99 -16.76 9.75 11.94
C GLU A 99 -17.31 8.71 12.91
N GLU A 100 -17.21 7.43 12.56
CA GLU A 100 -17.65 6.29 13.37
C GLU A 100 -16.62 5.87 14.44
N SER A 101 -15.42 6.48 14.46
CA SER A 101 -14.30 6.09 15.33
C SER A 101 -13.92 4.61 15.22
N LEU A 102 -13.99 4.06 14.01
CA LEU A 102 -13.67 2.66 13.72
C LEU A 102 -12.36 2.56 12.95
N PRO A 103 -11.37 1.77 13.43
CA PRO A 103 -10.22 1.45 12.63
C PRO A 103 -10.61 0.55 11.46
N TYR A 104 -9.82 0.56 10.39
CA TYR A 104 -10.02 -0.31 9.24
C TYR A 104 -8.69 -0.78 8.65
N CYS A 105 -8.74 -1.90 7.96
CA CYS A 105 -7.62 -2.42 7.20
C CYS A 105 -7.60 -1.82 5.79
N LEU A 106 -6.45 -1.28 5.41
CA LEU A 106 -6.10 -0.92 4.04
C LEU A 106 -5.06 -1.92 3.54
N LYS A 107 -5.40 -2.66 2.49
CA LYS A 107 -4.52 -3.65 1.87
C LYS A 107 -4.22 -3.24 0.43
N LEU A 108 -2.93 -3.21 0.10
CA LEU A 108 -2.41 -2.90 -1.23
C LEU A 108 -1.93 -4.20 -1.86
N ASN A 109 -2.44 -4.53 -3.05
CA ASN A 109 -1.90 -5.62 -3.84
C ASN A 109 -1.23 -5.04 -5.09
N PHE A 110 0.10 -5.17 -5.14
CA PHE A 110 0.92 -4.56 -6.17
C PHE A 110 0.82 -5.27 -7.52
N GLU A 111 0.47 -6.56 -7.54
CA GLU A 111 0.31 -7.33 -8.79
C GLU A 111 -0.99 -6.97 -9.50
N LYS A 112 -2.06 -6.79 -8.72
CA LYS A 112 -3.41 -6.51 -9.22
C LYS A 112 -3.68 -5.01 -9.38
N PHE A 113 -2.77 -4.15 -8.91
CA PHE A 113 -2.95 -2.70 -8.88
C PHE A 113 -4.29 -2.29 -8.26
N ASN A 114 -4.69 -2.96 -7.19
CA ASN A 114 -5.91 -2.65 -6.46
C ASN A 114 -5.65 -2.40 -4.97
N LEU A 115 -6.60 -1.71 -4.36
CA LEU A 115 -6.69 -1.46 -2.95
C LEU A 115 -7.95 -2.12 -2.41
N GLU A 116 -7.84 -2.76 -1.25
CA GLU A 116 -8.95 -3.36 -0.52
C GLU A 116 -9.11 -2.66 0.83
N LEU A 117 -10.35 -2.30 1.17
CA LEU A 117 -10.72 -1.64 2.41
C LEU A 117 -11.68 -2.53 3.20
N SER A 118 -11.43 -2.68 4.50
CA SER A 118 -12.30 -3.51 5.32
C SER A 118 -12.29 -3.12 6.80
N TYR A 119 -13.47 -3.11 7.42
CA TYR A 119 -13.56 -3.05 8.89
C TYR A 119 -13.14 -4.35 9.58
N ASP A 120 -12.98 -5.44 8.83
CA ASP A 120 -12.41 -6.69 9.33
C ASP A 120 -10.88 -6.56 9.42
N LEU A 121 -10.39 -6.32 10.63
CA LEU A 121 -8.96 -6.13 10.89
C LEU A 121 -8.12 -7.39 10.66
N THR A 122 -8.73 -8.58 10.66
CA THR A 122 -8.02 -9.84 10.37
C THR A 122 -7.48 -9.87 8.95
N LYS A 123 -8.04 -9.07 8.03
CA LYS A 123 -7.51 -8.92 6.66
C LYS A 123 -6.17 -8.21 6.57
N CYS A 124 -5.72 -7.57 7.66
CA CYS A 124 -4.41 -6.93 7.75
C CYS A 124 -3.34 -7.84 8.34
N GLU A 125 -3.72 -9.04 8.79
CA GLU A 125 -2.78 -10.07 9.21
C GLU A 125 -2.22 -10.71 7.94
N SER A 126 -0.90 -10.68 7.79
CA SER A 126 -0.24 -11.33 6.65
C SER A 126 -0.54 -12.84 6.73
N PRO A 127 -0.92 -13.51 5.64
CA PRO A 127 -1.01 -14.96 5.64
C PRO A 127 0.39 -15.51 5.94
N GLU A 128 0.51 -16.25 7.05
CA GLU A 128 1.74 -16.94 7.48
C GLU A 128 2.36 -17.82 6.39
#